data_AF-A0AA38UAB7-F1
#
_entry.id   AF-A0AA38UAB7-F1
#
_cell.length_a   1.000
_cell.length_b   1.000
_cell.length_c   1.000
_cell.angle_alpha   90.00
_cell.angle_beta   90.00
_cell.angle_gamma   90.00
#
_symmetry.space_group_name_H-M   'P 1'
#
loop_
_entity.id
_entity.type
_entity.pdbx_description
1 polymer ?
#
loop_
_entity_poly.entity_id
_entity_poly.type
_entity_poly.pdbx_seq_one_letter_code
_entity_poly.pdbx_strand_id
1 'polypeptide(L)'
;LPLPIFTDENLLFIKNNLSTFKTEKILLPNTTEKLTILLLSDVIEKLGIDPLKTASNKGLSYPKFQRAAANFFRFETSQDPKGEKGNRATWTQKHFLFFTNRPDAEDTYQIWKPKEYEMRIDRQNYNTAFDINNY
;
A
#
# COMPACT_ATOMS: atom_id res chain seq x y z
N LEU A 1 0.01 4.46 3.13
CA LEU A 1 -0.48 4.64 1.74
C LEU A 1 -1.80 3.88 1.55
N PRO A 2 -2.80 4.48 0.88
CA PRO A 2 -4.03 3.80 0.49
C PRO A 2 -3.75 2.65 -0.47
N LEU A 3 -4.28 1.45 -0.17
CA LEU A 3 -4.12 0.27 -1.01
C LEU A 3 -4.69 0.45 -2.44
N PRO A 4 -5.81 1.18 -2.66
CA PRO A 4 -6.34 1.38 -4.02
C PRO A 4 -5.38 2.03 -5.01
N ILE A 5 -4.37 2.79 -4.56
CA ILE A 5 -3.30 3.33 -5.43
C ILE A 5 -2.60 2.21 -6.19
N PHE A 6 -2.46 1.04 -5.57
CA PHE A 6 -1.70 -0.09 -6.08
C PHE A 6 -2.51 -1.04 -6.97
N THR A 7 -3.74 -0.69 -7.31
CA THR A 7 -4.49 -1.44 -8.33
C THR A 7 -3.82 -1.28 -9.70
N ASP A 8 -3.87 -2.33 -10.52
CA ASP A 8 -3.20 -2.35 -11.83
C ASP A 8 -3.63 -1.18 -12.72
N GLU A 9 -4.92 -0.83 -12.67
CA GLU A 9 -5.53 0.30 -13.39
C GLU A 9 -4.94 1.64 -12.94
N ASN A 10 -4.86 1.88 -11.62
CA ASN A 10 -4.33 3.13 -11.09
C ASN A 10 -2.82 3.25 -11.32
N LEU A 11 -2.06 2.16 -11.20
CA LEU A 11 -0.63 2.15 -11.53
C LEU A 11 -0.38 2.44 -13.01
N LEU A 12 -1.20 1.85 -13.90
CA LEU A 12 -1.13 2.14 -15.33
C LEU A 12 -1.48 3.60 -15.63
N PHE A 13 -2.52 4.14 -14.99
CA PHE A 13 -2.88 5.55 -15.10
C PHE A 13 -1.75 6.47 -14.65
N ILE A 14 -1.13 6.20 -13.49
CA ILE A 14 0.02 6.98 -13.00
C ILE A 14 1.15 6.94 -14.02
N LYS A 15 1.51 5.75 -14.51
CA LYS A 15 2.59 5.55 -15.48
C LYS A 15 2.36 6.36 -16.75
N ASN A 16 1.14 6.32 -17.29
CA ASN A 16 0.80 7.00 -18.55
C ASN A 16 0.65 8.52 -18.41
N ASN A 17 0.40 9.02 -17.20
CA ASN A 17 0.13 10.43 -16.93
C ASN A 17 1.17 11.09 -16.01
N LEU A 18 2.36 10.49 -15.90
CA LEU A 18 3.39 10.86 -14.91
C LEU A 18 3.73 12.36 -14.95
N SER A 19 3.84 12.93 -16.15
CA SER A 19 4.17 14.35 -16.37
C SER A 19 3.09 15.32 -15.88
N THR A 20 1.87 14.84 -15.65
CA THR A 20 0.76 15.67 -15.21
C THR A 20 0.73 15.83 -13.69
N PHE A 21 1.33 14.89 -12.94
CA PHE A 21 1.27 14.91 -11.48
C PHE A 21 2.16 16.01 -10.91
N LYS A 22 1.70 16.62 -9.82
CA LYS A 22 2.53 17.55 -9.06
C LYS A 22 3.68 16.79 -8.41
N THR A 23 4.85 17.40 -8.47
CA THR A 23 6.09 16.83 -7.91
C THR A 23 6.77 17.80 -6.96
N GLU A 24 7.49 17.25 -5.99
CA GLU A 24 8.37 18.01 -5.11
C GLU A 24 9.79 17.47 -5.21
N LYS A 25 10.79 18.35 -5.02
CA LYS A 25 12.19 17.95 -4.94
C LYS A 25 12.61 17.86 -3.48
N ILE A 26 12.97 16.66 -3.03
CA ILE A 26 13.52 16.43 -1.70
C ILE A 26 15.04 16.26 -1.78
N LEU A 27 15.76 16.82 -0.81
CA LEU A 27 17.20 16.57 -0.66
C LEU A 27 17.39 15.21 0.02
N LEU A 28 18.18 14.33 -0.58
CA LEU A 28 18.49 13.05 0.05
C LEU A 28 19.43 13.26 1.25
N PRO A 29 19.20 12.58 2.39
CA PRO A 29 20.03 12.74 3.57
C PRO A 29 21.50 12.52 3.27
N ASN A 30 22.37 13.41 3.75
CA ASN A 30 23.83 13.32 3.60
C ASN A 30 24.34 13.35 2.15
N THR A 31 23.56 13.88 1.20
CA THR A 31 24.00 14.07 -0.19
C THR A 31 23.60 15.46 -0.71
N THR A 32 24.20 15.88 -1.82
CA THR A 32 23.74 17.05 -2.60
C THR A 32 22.67 16.69 -3.64
N GLU A 33 22.32 15.41 -3.74
CA GLU A 33 21.38 14.90 -4.73
C GLU A 33 19.94 15.22 -4.33
N LYS A 34 19.16 15.66 -5.31
CA LYS A 34 17.73 15.93 -5.15
C LYS A 34 16.93 14.85 -5.84
N LEU A 35 16.05 14.18 -5.10
CA LEU A 35 15.07 13.25 -5.66
C LEU A 35 13.78 14.01 -5.96
N THR A 36 13.22 13.80 -7.16
CA THR A 36 11.88 14.30 -7.48
C THR A 36 10.87 13.24 -7.10
N ILE A 37 9.91 13.58 -6.25
CA ILE A 37 8.86 12.69 -5.76
C ILE A 37 7.48 13.18 -6.18
N LEU A 38 6.53 12.27 -6.36
CA LEU A 38 5.13 12.63 -6.58
C LEU A 38 4.50 13.11 -5.26
N LEU A 39 3.70 14.17 -5.33
CA LEU A 39 2.87 14.57 -4.20
C LEU A 39 1.71 13.61 -4.02
N LEU A 40 1.68 12.91 -2.88
CA LEU A 40 0.66 11.90 -2.60
C LEU A 40 -0.78 12.47 -2.64
N SER A 41 -0.98 13.72 -2.20
CA SER A 41 -2.28 14.38 -2.25
C SER A 41 -2.79 14.54 -3.68
N ASP A 42 -1.92 14.97 -4.61
CA ASP A 42 -2.24 15.11 -6.03
C ASP A 42 -2.51 13.74 -6.68
N VAL A 43 -1.77 12.70 -6.27
CA VAL A 43 -2.02 11.32 -6.71
C VAL A 43 -3.40 10.84 -6.27
N ILE A 44 -3.76 11.04 -5.00
CA ILE A 44 -5.06 10.64 -4.45
C ILE A 44 -6.20 11.37 -5.16
N GLU A 45 -6.06 12.69 -5.33
CA GLU A 45 -7.05 13.54 -6.01
C GLU A 45 -7.30 13.09 -7.45
N LYS A 46 -6.23 12.92 -8.24
CA LYS A 46 -6.35 12.55 -9.66
C LYS A 46 -6.86 11.14 -9.89
N LEU A 47 -6.59 10.23 -8.95
CA LEU A 47 -7.14 8.87 -9.01
C LEU A 47 -8.60 8.79 -8.50
N GLY A 48 -9.19 9.91 -8.07
CA GLY A 48 -10.54 9.93 -7.50
C GLY A 48 -10.66 9.09 -6.23
N ILE A 49 -9.55 8.94 -5.50
CA ILE A 49 -9.48 8.12 -4.30
C ILE A 49 -10.04 8.94 -3.14
N ASP A 50 -11.25 8.60 -2.70
CA ASP A 50 -11.88 9.22 -1.53
C ASP A 50 -11.23 8.67 -0.24
N PRO A 51 -10.51 9.50 0.54
CA PRO A 51 -9.86 9.07 1.78
C PRO A 51 -10.82 8.37 2.75
N LEU A 52 -12.05 8.86 2.85
CA LEU A 52 -13.08 8.33 3.76
C LEU A 52 -13.60 6.97 3.30
N LYS A 53 -13.70 6.73 1.99
CA LYS A 53 -14.08 5.40 1.44
C LYS A 53 -12.91 4.43 1.41
N THR A 54 -11.70 4.92 1.19
CA THR A 54 -10.49 4.09 1.27
C THR A 54 -10.14 3.64 2.66
N ALA A 55 -10.73 4.29 3.68
CA ALA A 55 -10.61 3.91 5.08
C ALA A 55 -11.09 2.48 5.43
N SER A 56 -11.58 1.72 4.45
CA SER A 56 -11.94 0.31 4.62
C SER A 56 -11.68 -0.52 3.35
N ASN A 57 -10.84 -0.02 2.44
CA ASN A 57 -10.74 -0.53 1.07
C ASN A 57 -12.14 -0.68 0.40
N LYS A 58 -13.08 0.23 0.69
CA LYS A 58 -14.48 0.14 0.22
C LYS A 58 -14.53 0.17 -1.30
N GLY A 59 -15.25 -0.77 -1.90
CA GLY A 59 -15.36 -0.90 -3.35
C GLY A 59 -14.23 -1.68 -4.03
N LEU A 60 -13.18 -2.08 -3.29
CA LEU A 60 -12.19 -3.02 -3.80
C LEU A 60 -12.76 -4.44 -3.70
N SER A 61 -12.82 -5.19 -4.80
CA SER A 61 -13.19 -6.61 -4.82
C SER A 61 -12.02 -7.48 -4.33
N TYR A 62 -12.27 -8.68 -3.82
CA TYR A 62 -11.20 -9.57 -3.34
C TYR A 62 -10.09 -9.85 -4.38
N PRO A 63 -10.37 -10.16 -5.66
CA PRO A 63 -9.31 -10.36 -6.65
C PRO A 63 -8.47 -9.09 -6.91
N LYS A 64 -9.11 -7.91 -6.92
CA LYS A 64 -8.41 -6.62 -7.03
C LYS A 64 -7.58 -6.32 -5.77
N PHE A 65 -8.07 -6.70 -4.60
CA PHE A 65 -7.34 -6.58 -3.34
C PHE A 65 -6.05 -7.40 -3.36
N GLN A 66 -6.10 -8.67 -3.78
CA GLN A 66 -4.90 -9.52 -3.84
C GLN A 66 -3.84 -8.95 -4.78
N ARG A 67 -4.24 -8.47 -5.96
CA ARG A 67 -3.29 -7.84 -6.91
C ARG A 67 -2.72 -6.54 -6.37
N ALA A 68 -3.56 -5.70 -5.76
CA ALA A 68 -3.10 -4.47 -5.12
C ALA A 68 -2.15 -4.75 -3.95
N ALA A 69 -2.41 -5.77 -3.13
CA ALA A 69 -1.54 -6.21 -2.06
C ALA A 69 -0.18 -6.70 -2.58
N ALA A 70 -0.17 -7.44 -3.69
CA ALA A 70 1.08 -7.87 -4.34
C ALA A 70 1.90 -6.67 -4.86
N ASN A 71 1.25 -5.69 -5.49
CA ASN A 71 1.90 -4.47 -5.95
C ASN A 71 2.42 -3.62 -4.78
N PHE A 72 1.64 -3.52 -3.69
CA PHE A 72 2.06 -2.87 -2.45
C PHE A 72 3.28 -3.54 -1.83
N PHE A 73 3.32 -4.88 -1.80
CA PHE A 73 4.48 -5.65 -1.35
C PHE A 73 5.75 -5.35 -2.17
N ARG A 74 5.63 -5.30 -3.51
CA ARG A 74 6.74 -4.93 -4.39
C ARG A 74 7.23 -3.51 -4.10
N PHE A 75 6.31 -2.58 -3.86
CA PHE A 75 6.65 -1.22 -3.48
C PHE A 75 7.41 -1.19 -2.15
N GLU A 76 6.88 -1.75 -1.06
CA GLU A 76 7.57 -1.76 0.23
C GLU A 76 8.94 -2.47 0.17
N THR A 77 9.04 -3.54 -0.63
CA THR A 77 10.32 -4.22 -0.89
C THR A 77 11.33 -3.30 -1.56
N SER A 78 10.91 -2.46 -2.50
CA SER A 78 11.79 -1.48 -3.15
C SER A 78 12.28 -0.37 -2.20
N GLN A 79 11.56 -0.14 -1.10
CA GLN A 79 11.92 0.87 -0.10
C GLN A 79 12.86 0.33 0.99
N ASP A 80 13.03 -1.00 1.07
CA ASP A 80 13.90 -1.63 2.05
C ASP A 80 15.32 -1.84 1.49
N PRO A 81 16.40 -1.35 2.16
CA PRO A 81 17.77 -1.59 1.73
C PRO A 81 18.16 -3.09 1.67
N LYS A 82 17.44 -3.93 2.43
CA LYS A 82 17.62 -5.38 2.48
C LYS A 82 16.68 -6.13 1.52
N GLY A 83 15.95 -5.42 0.66
CA GLY A 83 14.94 -5.98 -0.23
C GLY A 83 13.90 -6.79 0.55
N GLU A 84 13.63 -8.02 0.08
CA GLU A 84 12.60 -8.90 0.67
C GLU A 84 12.87 -9.27 2.14
N LYS A 85 14.13 -9.23 2.57
CA LYS A 85 14.53 -9.50 3.96
C LYS A 85 14.41 -8.26 4.85
N GLY A 86 13.93 -7.14 4.31
CA GLY A 86 13.70 -5.91 5.05
C GLY A 86 12.47 -5.99 5.95
N ASN A 87 12.39 -5.05 6.90
CA ASN A 87 11.31 -5.02 7.90
C ASN A 87 9.97 -4.68 7.24
N ARG A 88 9.93 -3.77 6.26
CA ARG A 88 8.70 -3.40 5.56
C ARG A 88 8.22 -4.55 4.69
N ALA A 89 9.11 -5.15 3.91
CA ALA A 89 8.81 -6.30 3.06
C ALA A 89 8.29 -7.49 3.88
N THR A 90 9.01 -7.88 4.93
CA THR A 90 8.64 -9.01 5.79
C THR A 90 7.31 -8.79 6.48
N TRP A 91 7.08 -7.59 7.04
CA TRP A 91 5.80 -7.28 7.68
C TRP A 91 4.66 -7.35 6.66
N THR A 92 4.83 -6.72 5.50
CA THR A 92 3.82 -6.64 4.44
C THR A 92 3.44 -8.02 3.92
N GLN A 93 4.44 -8.88 3.68
CA GLN A 93 4.23 -10.25 3.24
C GLN A 93 3.41 -11.03 4.28
N LYS A 94 3.85 -11.05 5.54
CA LYS A 94 3.18 -11.79 6.62
C LYS A 94 1.76 -11.29 6.86
N HIS A 95 1.57 -9.97 6.85
CA HIS A 95 0.28 -9.32 7.03
C HIS A 95 -0.73 -9.75 5.96
N PHE A 96 -0.39 -9.60 4.68
CA PHE A 96 -1.32 -9.97 3.61
C PHE A 96 -1.54 -11.49 3.52
N LEU A 97 -0.51 -12.31 3.76
CA LEU A 97 -0.66 -13.77 3.77
C LEU A 97 -1.61 -14.23 4.88
N PHE A 98 -1.61 -13.60 6.05
CA PHE A 98 -2.53 -13.98 7.13
C PHE A 98 -4.00 -13.93 6.69
N PHE A 99 -4.39 -12.84 6.00
CA PHE A 99 -5.76 -12.66 5.54
C PHE A 99 -6.09 -13.45 4.27
N THR A 100 -5.12 -13.64 3.38
CA THR A 100 -5.38 -14.21 2.04
C THR A 100 -5.12 -15.70 1.93
N ASN A 101 -4.31 -16.30 2.81
CA ASN A 101 -3.92 -17.71 2.74
C ASN A 101 -4.88 -18.64 3.52
N ARG A 102 -6.16 -18.25 3.62
CA ARG A 102 -7.20 -19.04 4.29
C ARG A 102 -8.17 -19.61 3.23
N PRO A 103 -8.68 -20.84 3.39
CA PRO A 103 -9.60 -21.44 2.42
C PRO A 103 -10.88 -20.61 2.17
N ASP A 104 -11.35 -19.89 3.19
CA ASP A 104 -12.56 -19.06 3.19
C ASP A 104 -12.27 -17.57 3.00
N ALA A 105 -11.04 -17.21 2.60
CA ALA A 105 -10.59 -15.81 2.56
C ALA A 105 -11.45 -14.93 1.64
N GLU A 106 -11.88 -15.45 0.48
CA GLU A 106 -12.73 -14.72 -0.45
C GLU A 106 -14.15 -14.55 0.10
N ASP A 107 -14.75 -15.63 0.60
CA ASP A 107 -16.11 -15.64 1.14
C ASP A 107 -16.26 -14.70 2.34
N THR A 108 -15.24 -14.65 3.19
CA THR A 108 -15.20 -13.81 4.39
C THR A 108 -14.62 -12.42 4.14
N TYR A 109 -14.28 -12.07 2.89
CA TYR A 109 -13.56 -10.84 2.57
C TYR A 109 -14.22 -9.57 3.12
N GLN A 110 -15.55 -9.46 2.99
CA GLN A 110 -16.26 -8.27 3.48
C GLN A 110 -16.18 -8.11 5.00
N ILE A 111 -15.96 -9.22 5.73
CA ILE A 111 -15.88 -9.27 7.19
C ILE A 111 -14.49 -8.84 7.67
N TRP A 112 -13.41 -9.42 7.12
CA TRP A 112 -12.07 -9.15 7.63
C TRP A 112 -11.38 -7.93 6.99
N LYS A 113 -11.80 -7.48 5.78
CA LYS A 113 -11.16 -6.34 5.11
C LYS A 113 -11.09 -5.04 5.92
N PRO A 114 -12.06 -4.68 6.80
CA PRO A 114 -11.94 -3.45 7.59
C PRO A 114 -10.87 -3.61 8.67
N LYS A 115 -10.73 -4.83 9.23
CA LYS A 115 -9.71 -5.13 10.23
C LYS A 115 -8.30 -5.11 9.64
N GLU A 116 -8.12 -5.69 8.45
CA GLU A 116 -6.86 -5.56 7.68
C GLU A 116 -6.45 -4.10 7.54
N TYR A 117 -7.38 -3.25 7.12
CA TYR A 117 -7.11 -1.83 6.92
C TYR A 117 -6.68 -1.13 8.21
N GLU A 118 -7.39 -1.36 9.32
CA GLU A 118 -7.06 -0.80 10.64
C GLU A 118 -5.61 -1.14 11.03
N MET A 119 -5.24 -2.42 10.95
CA MET A 119 -3.91 -2.89 11.31
C MET A 119 -2.81 -2.31 10.40
N ARG A 120 -3.11 -2.06 9.13
CA ARG A 120 -2.19 -1.40 8.20
C ARG A 120 -2.02 0.08 8.51
N ILE A 121 -3.05 0.77 8.99
CA ILE A 121 -2.93 2.15 9.49
C ILE A 121 -2.11 2.19 10.78
N ASP A 122 -2.34 1.27 11.72
CA ASP A 122 -1.57 1.19 12.95
C ASP A 122 -0.08 0.98 12.66
N ARG A 123 0.25 0.07 11.72
CA ARG A 123 1.63 -0.10 11.25
C ARG A 123 2.20 1.20 10.66
N GLN A 124 1.43 1.95 9.88
CA GLN A 124 1.91 3.21 9.28
C GLN A 124 2.20 4.28 10.34
N ASN A 125 1.40 4.33 11.41
CA ASN A 125 1.55 5.33 12.47
C ASN A 125 2.64 4.96 13.48
N TYR A 126 2.78 3.68 13.81
CA TYR A 126 3.60 3.22 14.95
C TYR A 126 4.76 2.30 14.55
N ASN A 127 4.86 1.91 13.28
CA ASN A 127 5.89 1.02 12.76
C ASN A 127 6.03 -0.31 13.55
N THR A 128 4.92 -0.82 14.07
CA THR A 128 4.86 -2.02 14.93
C THR A 128 5.26 -3.29 14.20
N ALA A 129 6.12 -4.13 14.78
CA ALA A 129 6.51 -5.40 14.20
C ALA A 129 5.30 -6.34 13.98
N PHE A 130 5.44 -7.30 13.07
CA PHE A 130 4.38 -8.30 12.86
C PHE A 130 4.37 -9.24 14.06
N ASP A 131 3.20 -9.37 14.70
CA ASP A 131 2.97 -10.28 15.82
C ASP A 131 1.66 -11.03 15.56
N ILE A 132 1.76 -12.35 15.37
CA ILE A 132 0.64 -13.21 15.03
C ILE A 132 -0.44 -13.24 16.13
N ASN A 133 -0.10 -12.95 17.39
CA ASN A 133 -1.05 -12.97 18.49
C ASN A 133 -2.03 -11.78 18.44
N ASN A 134 -1.70 -10.74 17.65
CA ASN A 134 -2.53 -9.56 17.48
C ASN A 134 -3.42 -9.63 16.22
N TYR A 135 -3.54 -10.82 15.60
CA TYR A 135 -4.29 -11.06 14.35
C TYR A 135 -5.46 -12.03 14.53
#